data_AF-A0A1X7RHH9-F1
#
_entry.id   AF-A0A1X7RHH9-F1
#
_cell.length_a   1.000
_cell.length_b   1.000
_cell.length_c   1.000
_cell.angle_alpha   90.00
_cell.angle_beta   90.00
_cell.angle_gamma   90.00
#
_symmetry.space_group_name_H-M   'P 1'
#
loop_
_entity.id
_entity.type
_entity.pdbx_description
1 polymer ?
#
loop_
_entity_poly.entity_id
_entity_poly.type
_entity_poly.pdbx_seq_one_letter_code
_entity_poly.pdbx_strand_id
1 'polypeptide(L)'
;MASATAGWAQLRQQARAQETQTEALFHTYAQYASKADIEPKPSEEESKTEEQLNEILEKRAALLGQLARTLDSEPTPSALKSTNLARHREILTQHRTELARLKAQITHARDRANLLSNVRNDIDAYRSAQNPEAQEAEYMLNERRRIDNSHNMADSVLSQAYAVNESFGLQRESLVGIQRRITGAAAQIPGINGLMQRIGSLTCRLEVVPKDSRAVLSIRFQSSVPKSHASIVSR
;
A
#
# COMPACT_ATOMS: atom_id res chain seq x y z
N MET A 1 -17.70 12.21 -1.76
CA MET A 1 -17.63 10.76 -1.49
C MET A 1 -16.85 9.96 -2.53
N ALA A 2 -17.01 10.19 -3.85
CA ALA A 2 -16.28 9.46 -4.90
C ALA A 2 -14.75 9.68 -4.92
N SER A 3 -14.28 10.86 -4.49
CA SER A 3 -12.83 11.17 -4.43
C SER A 3 -12.10 10.42 -3.31
N ALA A 4 -12.73 10.27 -2.13
CA ALA A 4 -12.15 9.53 -1.00
C ALA A 4 -12.07 8.02 -1.27
N THR A 5 -13.08 7.44 -1.95
CA THR A 5 -13.06 6.03 -2.36
C THR A 5 -12.03 5.75 -3.46
N ALA A 6 -11.83 6.67 -4.40
CA ALA A 6 -10.74 6.57 -5.39
C ALA A 6 -9.36 6.64 -4.73
N GLY A 7 -9.15 7.55 -3.77
CA GLY A 7 -7.90 7.68 -3.02
C GLY A 7 -7.57 6.44 -2.18
N TRP A 8 -8.56 5.87 -1.48
CA TRP A 8 -8.39 4.63 -0.71
C TRP A 8 -7.96 3.45 -1.61
N ALA A 9 -8.62 3.29 -2.75
CA ALA A 9 -8.31 2.20 -3.68
C ALA A 9 -6.87 2.29 -4.20
N GLN A 10 -6.41 3.51 -4.54
CA GLN A 10 -5.04 3.77 -4.99
C GLN A 10 -4.00 3.49 -3.89
N LEU A 11 -4.24 3.98 -2.66
CA LEU A 11 -3.34 3.73 -1.53
C LEU A 11 -3.22 2.23 -1.21
N ARG A 12 -4.35 1.51 -1.22
CA ARG A 12 -4.35 0.05 -1.03
C ARG A 12 -3.58 -0.68 -2.14
N GLN A 13 -3.73 -0.25 -3.39
CA GLN A 13 -3.00 -0.83 -4.50
C GLN A 13 -1.49 -0.62 -4.33
N GLN A 14 -1.08 0.59 -3.93
CA GLN A 14 0.32 0.88 -3.63
C GLN A 14 0.85 0.03 -2.47
N ALA A 15 0.06 -0.20 -1.42
CA ALA A 15 0.43 -1.10 -0.32
C ALA A 15 0.73 -2.52 -0.81
N ARG A 16 -0.07 -3.05 -1.74
CA ARG A 16 0.14 -4.37 -2.35
C ARG A 16 1.38 -4.41 -3.23
N ALA A 17 1.60 -3.39 -4.05
CA ALA A 17 2.80 -3.32 -4.88
C ALA A 17 4.08 -3.31 -4.03
N GLN A 18 4.08 -2.53 -2.94
CA GLN A 18 5.20 -2.50 -2.00
C GLN A 18 5.38 -3.82 -1.24
N GLU A 19 4.29 -4.55 -0.98
CA GLU A 19 4.33 -5.90 -0.38
C GLU A 19 5.08 -6.88 -1.28
N THR A 20 4.69 -6.97 -2.56
CA THR A 20 5.35 -7.81 -3.56
C THR A 20 6.82 -7.42 -3.75
N GLN A 21 7.12 -6.11 -3.76
CA GLN A 21 8.51 -5.65 -3.81
C GLN A 21 9.30 -6.06 -2.55
N THR A 22 8.68 -6.07 -1.38
CA THR A 22 9.32 -6.52 -0.14
C THR A 22 9.64 -8.02 -0.21
N GLU A 23 8.71 -8.83 -0.72
CA GLU A 23 8.91 -10.27 -0.90
C GLU A 23 10.08 -10.56 -1.86
N ALA A 24 10.16 -9.84 -2.98
CA ALA A 24 11.28 -9.95 -3.92
C ALA A 24 12.64 -9.67 -3.24
N LEU A 25 12.71 -8.60 -2.44
CA LEU A 25 13.92 -8.27 -1.68
C LEU A 25 14.25 -9.33 -0.63
N PHE A 26 13.26 -9.91 0.06
CA PHE A 26 13.50 -11.00 1.01
C PHE A 26 14.07 -12.23 0.34
N HIS A 27 13.64 -12.57 -0.88
CA HIS A 27 14.24 -13.68 -1.61
C HIS A 27 15.72 -13.44 -1.87
N THR A 28 16.09 -12.26 -2.36
CA THR A 28 17.50 -11.90 -2.56
C THR A 28 18.28 -11.92 -1.25
N TYR A 29 17.71 -11.38 -0.17
CA TYR A 29 18.38 -11.32 1.12
C TYR A 29 18.54 -12.71 1.78
N ALA A 30 17.54 -13.59 1.64
CA ALA A 30 17.59 -14.94 2.17
C ALA A 30 18.67 -15.82 1.52
N GLN A 31 19.11 -15.49 0.29
CA GLN A 31 20.23 -16.19 -0.36
C GLN A 31 21.54 -16.06 0.45
N TYR A 32 21.73 -14.96 1.19
CA TYR A 32 22.91 -14.80 2.03
C TYR A 32 22.87 -15.75 3.24
N ALA A 33 21.68 -16.12 3.73
CA ALA A 33 21.56 -17.07 4.84
C ALA A 33 21.91 -18.52 4.43
N SER A 34 21.81 -18.86 3.14
CA SER A 34 22.08 -20.20 2.62
C SER A 34 23.46 -20.35 1.96
N LYS A 35 24.25 -19.27 1.84
CA LYS A 35 25.62 -19.33 1.31
C LYS A 35 26.52 -20.14 2.25
N ALA A 36 27.04 -21.26 1.76
CA ALA A 36 27.92 -22.16 2.52
C ALA A 36 29.31 -21.58 2.80
N ASP A 37 29.73 -20.60 1.99
CA ASP A 37 30.99 -19.87 2.12
C ASP A 37 30.67 -18.39 2.17
N ILE A 38 30.06 -17.97 3.28
CA ILE A 38 29.72 -16.57 3.49
C ILE A 38 30.97 -15.81 3.92
N GLU A 39 31.21 -14.68 3.26
CA GLU A 39 32.32 -13.81 3.63
C GLU A 39 32.14 -13.28 5.06
N PRO A 40 33.25 -13.10 5.81
CA PRO A 40 33.20 -12.58 7.18
C PRO A 40 32.57 -11.18 7.27
N LYS A 41 32.66 -10.41 6.18
CA LYS A 41 32.07 -9.08 6.06
C LYS A 41 30.86 -9.13 5.12
N PRO A 42 29.80 -8.37 5.41
CA PRO A 42 28.70 -8.18 4.46
C PRO A 42 29.23 -7.59 3.15
N SER A 43 28.77 -8.15 2.03
CA SER A 43 29.00 -7.55 0.71
C SER A 43 28.28 -6.20 0.62
N GLU A 44 28.76 -5.32 -0.26
CA GLU A 44 28.08 -4.06 -0.59
C GLU A 44 26.65 -4.33 -1.09
N GLU A 45 26.46 -5.40 -1.88
CA GLU A 45 25.14 -5.79 -2.40
C GLU A 45 24.19 -6.26 -1.29
N GLU A 46 24.70 -6.99 -0.30
CA GLU A 46 23.92 -7.42 0.87
C GLU A 46 23.48 -6.23 1.71
N SER A 47 24.43 -5.35 2.03
CA SER A 47 24.18 -4.15 2.82
C SER A 47 23.14 -3.27 2.14
N LYS A 48 23.28 -3.07 0.83
CA LYS A 48 22.29 -2.34 0.01
C LYS A 48 20.92 -3.00 -0.01
N THR A 49 20.87 -4.34 -0.10
CA THR A 49 19.59 -5.08 -0.07
C THR A 49 18.91 -4.93 1.30
N GLU A 50 19.68 -5.01 2.39
CA GLU A 50 19.18 -4.78 3.75
C GLU A 50 18.66 -3.35 3.94
N GLU A 51 19.40 -2.34 3.46
CA GLU A 51 18.97 -0.94 3.48
C GLU A 51 17.66 -0.75 2.71
N GLN A 52 17.54 -1.34 1.52
CA GLN A 52 16.30 -1.30 0.72
C GLN A 52 15.13 -1.97 1.45
N LEU A 53 15.36 -3.08 2.16
CA LEU A 53 14.35 -3.73 2.99
C LEU A 53 13.89 -2.82 4.13
N ASN A 54 14.81 -2.18 4.84
CA ASN A 54 14.45 -1.23 5.89
C ASN A 54 13.66 -0.04 5.32
N GLU A 55 14.13 0.54 4.22
CA GLU A 55 13.50 1.70 3.60
C GLU A 55 12.07 1.37 3.12
N ILE A 56 11.86 0.23 2.46
CA ILE A 56 10.53 -0.14 1.96
C ILE A 56 9.56 -0.47 3.10
N LEU A 57 10.03 -1.07 4.20
CA LEU A 57 9.21 -1.34 5.38
C LEU A 57 8.76 -0.05 6.06
N GLU A 58 9.64 0.96 6.15
CA GLU A 58 9.27 2.27 6.68
C GLU A 58 8.33 3.04 5.75
N LYS A 59 8.58 3.00 4.44
CA LYS A 59 7.65 3.54 3.43
C LYS A 59 6.26 2.90 3.53
N ARG A 60 6.19 1.58 3.70
CA ARG A 60 4.92 0.86 3.92
C ARG A 60 4.25 1.30 5.21
N ALA A 61 5.00 1.41 6.32
CA ALA A 61 4.45 1.88 7.59
C ALA A 61 3.80 3.27 7.46
N ALA A 62 4.49 4.21 6.80
CA ALA A 62 3.97 5.55 6.54
C ALA A 62 2.68 5.52 5.68
N LEU A 63 2.65 4.68 4.64
CA LEU A 63 1.49 4.50 3.77
C LEU A 63 0.29 3.89 4.52
N LEU A 64 0.52 2.89 5.38
CA LEU A 64 -0.54 2.34 6.23
C LEU A 64 -1.06 3.39 7.22
N GLY A 65 -0.22 4.32 7.66
CA GLY A 65 -0.63 5.49 8.41
C GLY A 65 -1.55 6.43 7.60
N GLN A 66 -1.30 6.62 6.31
CA GLN A 66 -2.19 7.39 5.42
C GLN A 66 -3.54 6.70 5.20
N LEU A 67 -3.54 5.37 5.00
CA LEU A 67 -4.76 4.58 4.95
C LEU A 67 -5.56 4.74 6.25
N ALA A 68 -4.92 4.59 7.41
CA ALA A 68 -5.59 4.78 8.70
C ALA A 68 -6.29 6.15 8.79
N ARG A 69 -5.58 7.25 8.51
CA ARG A 69 -6.16 8.60 8.53
C ARG A 69 -7.33 8.77 7.56
N THR A 70 -7.25 8.15 6.37
CA THR A 70 -8.32 8.18 5.39
C THR A 70 -9.56 7.47 5.94
N LEU A 71 -9.40 6.32 6.59
CA LEU A 71 -10.50 5.59 7.23
C LEU A 71 -11.11 6.38 8.41
N ASP A 72 -10.27 6.99 9.24
CA ASP A 72 -10.69 7.77 10.41
C ASP A 72 -11.44 9.06 10.00
N SER A 73 -11.18 9.58 8.81
CA SER A 73 -11.88 10.75 8.25
C SER A 73 -13.28 10.42 7.69
N GLU A 74 -13.64 9.14 7.57
CA GLU A 74 -14.96 8.75 7.06
C GLU A 74 -16.02 8.83 8.18
N PRO A 75 -17.18 9.49 7.94
CA PRO A 75 -18.22 9.66 8.95
C PRO A 75 -18.86 8.33 9.37
N THR A 76 -18.72 7.28 8.56
CA THR A 76 -19.10 5.91 8.91
C THR A 76 -17.99 4.98 8.43
N PRO A 77 -17.18 4.42 9.34
CA PRO A 77 -16.03 3.61 8.97
C PRO A 77 -16.48 2.32 8.29
N SER A 78 -15.92 2.03 7.13
CA SER A 78 -16.20 0.79 6.40
C SER A 78 -15.51 -0.40 7.06
N ALA A 79 -16.29 -1.39 7.51
CA ALA A 79 -15.78 -2.65 8.08
C ALA A 79 -14.84 -3.41 7.13
N LEU A 80 -15.06 -3.31 5.81
CA LEU A 80 -14.14 -3.91 4.83
C LEU A 80 -12.80 -3.18 4.82
N LYS A 81 -12.80 -1.84 4.86
CA LYS A 81 -11.57 -1.04 4.87
C LYS A 81 -10.75 -1.28 6.14
N SER A 82 -11.41 -1.37 7.30
CA SER A 82 -10.73 -1.67 8.57
C SER A 82 -10.04 -3.03 8.55
N THR A 83 -10.73 -4.08 8.10
CA THR A 83 -10.15 -5.43 8.00
C THR A 83 -8.97 -5.48 7.03
N ASN A 84 -9.04 -4.77 5.90
CA ASN A 84 -7.91 -4.69 4.97
C ASN A 84 -6.71 -3.97 5.55
N LEU A 85 -6.93 -2.87 6.28
CA LEU A 85 -5.85 -2.16 6.97
C LEU A 85 -5.22 -3.04 8.07
N ALA A 86 -6.04 -3.75 8.84
CA ALA A 86 -5.56 -4.69 9.85
C ALA A 86 -4.66 -5.77 9.22
N ARG A 87 -5.09 -6.37 8.10
CA ARG A 87 -4.30 -7.35 7.36
C ARG A 87 -2.96 -6.80 6.89
N HIS A 88 -2.92 -5.61 6.31
CA HIS A 88 -1.65 -5.02 5.87
C HIS A 88 -0.70 -4.72 7.05
N ARG A 89 -1.23 -4.34 8.22
CA ARG A 89 -0.42 -4.14 9.44
C ARG A 89 0.15 -5.45 9.97
N GLU A 90 -0.63 -6.51 9.93
CA GLU A 90 -0.19 -7.85 10.30
C GLU A 90 0.96 -8.31 9.40
N ILE A 91 0.79 -8.22 8.08
CA ILE A 91 1.82 -8.59 7.09
C ILE A 91 3.09 -7.75 7.29
N LEU A 92 2.96 -6.43 7.53
CA LEU A 92 4.12 -5.58 7.83
C LEU A 92 4.87 -6.05 9.08
N THR A 93 4.14 -6.46 10.12
CA THR A 93 4.73 -6.98 11.36
C THR A 93 5.45 -8.31 11.11
N GLN A 94 4.81 -9.22 10.37
CA GLN A 94 5.42 -10.49 9.95
C GLN A 94 6.72 -10.26 9.16
N HIS A 95 6.71 -9.33 8.20
CA HIS A 95 7.89 -8.99 7.41
C HIS A 95 9.03 -8.39 8.27
N ARG A 96 8.73 -7.56 9.27
CA ARG A 96 9.74 -7.05 10.20
C ARG A 96 10.38 -8.17 11.03
N THR A 97 9.57 -9.10 11.52
CA THR A 97 10.07 -10.29 12.23
C THR A 97 10.92 -11.16 11.32
N GLU A 98 10.51 -11.34 10.06
CA GLU A 98 11.28 -12.12 9.09
C GLU A 98 12.64 -11.48 8.78
N LEU A 99 12.70 -10.15 8.64
CA LEU A 99 13.98 -9.44 8.47
C LEU A 99 14.90 -9.68 9.67
N ALA A 100 14.40 -9.56 10.89
CA ALA A 100 15.18 -9.81 12.10
C ALA A 100 15.68 -11.27 12.16
N ARG A 101 14.82 -12.23 11.76
CA ARG A 101 15.16 -13.65 11.68
C ARG A 101 16.26 -13.91 10.68
N LEU A 102 16.16 -13.38 9.46
CA LEU A 102 17.16 -13.53 8.41
C LEU A 102 18.50 -12.91 8.84
N LYS A 103 18.50 -11.71 9.42
CA LYS A 103 19.71 -11.08 9.96
C LYS A 103 20.43 -11.97 10.99
N ALA A 104 19.68 -12.56 11.91
CA ALA A 104 20.25 -13.48 12.90
C ALA A 104 20.82 -14.74 12.23
N GLN A 105 20.10 -15.33 11.26
CA GLN A 105 20.57 -16.50 10.52
C GLN A 105 21.87 -16.22 9.75
N ILE A 106 21.95 -15.08 9.05
CA ILE A 106 23.15 -14.68 8.31
C ILE A 106 24.32 -14.47 9.27
N THR A 107 24.09 -13.82 10.42
CA THR A 107 25.11 -13.63 11.45
C THR A 107 25.62 -14.98 11.99
N HIS A 108 24.72 -15.90 12.32
CA HIS A 108 25.10 -17.25 12.75
C HIS A 108 25.85 -18.04 11.66
N ALA A 109 25.48 -17.88 10.40
CA ALA A 109 26.19 -18.49 9.28
C ALA A 109 27.62 -17.96 9.17
N ARG A 110 27.83 -16.65 9.37
CA ARG A 110 29.16 -16.02 9.43
C ARG A 110 29.97 -16.50 10.61
N ASP A 111 29.39 -16.51 11.81
CA ASP A 111 30.08 -16.97 13.01
C ASP A 111 30.55 -18.41 12.84
N ARG A 112 29.69 -19.27 12.29
CA ARG A 112 30.04 -20.64 11.94
C ARG A 112 31.16 -20.69 10.90
N ALA A 113 31.09 -19.90 9.83
CA ALA A 113 32.13 -19.86 8.79
C ALA A 113 33.49 -19.41 9.36
N ASN A 114 33.50 -18.40 10.23
CA ASN A 114 34.69 -17.90 10.91
C ASN A 114 35.30 -18.94 11.88
N LEU A 115 34.48 -19.73 12.55
CA LEU A 115 34.97 -20.84 13.39
C LEU A 115 35.53 -21.99 12.55
N LEU A 116 34.88 -22.30 11.43
CA LEU A 116 35.30 -23.38 10.53
C LEU A 116 36.53 -23.02 9.70
N SER A 117 36.80 -21.73 9.43
CA SER A 117 37.99 -21.33 8.66
C SER A 117 39.27 -21.67 9.40
N ASN A 118 39.34 -21.43 10.71
CA ASN A 118 40.50 -21.80 11.53
C ASN A 118 40.74 -23.32 11.55
N VAL A 119 39.67 -24.09 11.73
CA VAL A 119 39.75 -25.56 11.72
C VAL A 119 40.14 -26.09 10.34
N ARG A 120 39.61 -25.52 9.26
CA ARG A 120 39.98 -25.87 7.89
C ARG A 120 41.47 -25.59 7.64
N ASN A 121 41.96 -24.42 8.03
CA ASN A 121 43.36 -24.06 7.86
C ASN A 121 44.32 -25.04 8.58
N ASP A 122 43.99 -25.45 9.81
CA ASP A 122 44.77 -26.44 10.56
C ASP A 122 44.73 -27.83 9.90
N ILE A 123 43.55 -28.26 9.44
CA ILE A 123 43.37 -29.53 8.73
C ILE A 123 44.12 -29.53 7.39
N ASP A 124 44.04 -28.44 6.64
CA ASP A 124 44.69 -28.29 5.33
C ASP A 124 46.21 -28.23 5.50
N ALA A 125 46.73 -27.56 6.54
CA ALA A 125 48.15 -27.55 6.87
C ALA A 125 48.64 -28.97 7.25
N TYR A 126 47.88 -29.71 8.06
CA TYR A 126 48.21 -31.07 8.43
C TYR A 126 48.16 -32.04 7.23
N ARG A 127 47.14 -31.92 6.37
CA ARG A 127 46.97 -32.77 5.18
C ARG A 127 47.98 -32.47 4.09
N SER A 128 48.25 -31.20 3.81
CA SER A 128 49.27 -30.80 2.83
C SER A 128 50.67 -31.28 3.24
N ALA A 129 50.96 -31.31 4.54
CA ALA A 129 52.19 -31.89 5.06
C ALA A 129 52.28 -33.42 4.90
N GLN A 130 51.14 -34.11 4.75
CA GLN A 130 51.07 -35.58 4.82
C GLN A 130 50.75 -36.24 3.47
N ASN A 131 49.96 -35.62 2.59
CA ASN A 131 49.57 -36.15 1.26
C ASN A 131 49.22 -35.02 0.26
N PRO A 132 50.18 -34.53 -0.55
CA PRO A 132 49.95 -33.48 -1.54
C PRO A 132 48.97 -33.86 -2.67
N GLU A 133 48.95 -35.12 -3.12
CA GLU A 133 48.03 -35.58 -4.19
C GLU A 133 46.55 -35.58 -3.75
N ALA A 134 46.27 -35.79 -2.47
CA ALA A 134 44.89 -35.78 -1.95
C ALA A 134 44.28 -34.36 -1.96
N GLN A 135 45.12 -33.33 -1.89
CA GLN A 135 44.70 -31.93 -1.85
C GLN A 135 44.06 -31.47 -3.16
N GLU A 136 44.58 -31.92 -4.31
CA GLU A 136 44.04 -31.58 -5.63
C GLU A 136 42.65 -32.21 -5.83
N ALA A 137 42.47 -33.47 -5.44
CA ALA A 137 41.19 -34.16 -5.51
C ALA A 137 40.12 -33.48 -4.63
N GLU A 138 40.48 -33.05 -3.41
CA GLU A 138 39.57 -32.34 -2.52
C GLU A 138 39.22 -30.94 -3.02
N TYR A 139 40.18 -30.24 -3.63
CA TYR A 139 39.92 -28.96 -4.32
C TYR A 139 38.89 -29.14 -5.43
N MET A 140 39.06 -30.14 -6.30
CA MET A 140 38.11 -30.44 -7.38
C MET A 140 36.70 -30.78 -6.85
N LEU A 141 36.60 -31.51 -5.74
CA LEU A 141 35.32 -31.82 -5.09
C LEU A 141 34.66 -30.60 -4.44
N ASN A 142 35.45 -29.72 -3.81
CA ASN A 142 34.95 -28.45 -3.28
C ASN A 142 34.46 -27.54 -4.42
N GLU A 143 35.20 -27.48 -5.53
CA GLU A 143 34.82 -26.66 -6.68
C GLU A 143 33.53 -27.15 -7.31
N ARG A 144 33.35 -28.46 -7.45
CA ARG A 144 32.07 -29.04 -7.87
C ARG A 144 30.92 -28.63 -6.96
N ARG A 145 31.11 -28.69 -5.63
CA ARG A 145 30.09 -28.24 -4.66
C ARG A 145 29.77 -26.75 -4.79
N ARG A 146 30.76 -25.90 -5.07
CA ARG A 146 30.54 -24.46 -5.33
C ARG A 146 29.72 -24.26 -6.60
N ILE A 147 30.06 -24.97 -7.68
CA ILE A 147 29.33 -24.93 -8.96
C ILE A 147 27.88 -25.41 -8.77
N ASP A 148 27.66 -26.55 -8.12
CA ASP A 148 26.32 -27.09 -7.89
C ASP A 148 25.44 -26.12 -7.08
N ASN A 149 26.01 -25.50 -6.03
CA ASN A 149 25.31 -24.48 -5.24
C ASN A 149 24.98 -23.22 -6.06
N SER A 150 25.91 -22.76 -6.90
CA SER A 150 25.68 -21.64 -7.80
C SER A 150 24.59 -21.94 -8.83
N HIS A 151 24.56 -23.17 -9.35
CA HIS A 151 23.56 -23.62 -10.32
C HIS A 151 22.16 -23.63 -9.71
N ASN A 152 22.02 -24.21 -8.51
CA ASN A 152 20.74 -24.23 -7.78
C ASN A 152 20.23 -22.82 -7.45
N MET A 153 21.14 -21.90 -7.12
CA MET A 153 20.79 -20.49 -6.91
C MET A 153 20.32 -19.83 -8.22
N ALA A 154 21.02 -20.06 -9.33
CA ALA A 154 20.63 -19.53 -10.63
C ALA A 154 19.25 -20.04 -11.07
N ASP A 155 18.96 -21.33 -10.90
CA ASP A 155 17.65 -21.93 -11.19
C ASP A 155 16.55 -21.34 -10.32
N SER A 156 16.84 -21.10 -9.03
CA SER A 156 15.90 -20.44 -8.12
C SER A 156 15.57 -19.01 -8.57
N VAL A 157 16.58 -18.26 -9.01
CA VAL A 157 16.40 -16.90 -9.57
C VAL A 157 15.60 -16.94 -10.87
N LEU A 158 15.86 -17.90 -11.75
CA LEU A 158 15.15 -18.09 -13.03
C LEU A 158 13.67 -18.44 -12.81
N SER A 159 13.40 -19.44 -11.97
CA SER A 159 12.04 -19.85 -11.60
C SER A 159 11.25 -18.68 -10.99
N GLN A 160 11.89 -17.91 -10.12
CA GLN A 160 11.26 -16.74 -9.51
C GLN A 160 11.03 -15.60 -10.51
N ALA A 161 11.95 -15.36 -11.45
CA ALA A 161 11.75 -14.38 -12.51
C ALA A 161 10.52 -14.70 -13.35
N TYR A 162 10.27 -15.98 -13.65
CA TYR A 162 9.05 -16.43 -14.30
C TYR A 162 7.80 -16.21 -13.43
N ALA A 163 7.83 -16.57 -12.15
CA ALA A 163 6.71 -16.36 -11.23
C ALA A 163 6.35 -14.87 -11.06
N VAL A 164 7.36 -14.00 -10.96
CA VAL A 164 7.17 -12.54 -10.87
C VAL A 164 6.62 -11.99 -12.19
N ASN A 165 7.12 -12.44 -13.35
CA ASN A 165 6.61 -12.04 -14.66
C ASN A 165 5.11 -12.40 -14.81
N GLU A 166 4.75 -13.63 -14.44
CA GLU A 166 3.36 -14.08 -14.45
C GLU A 166 2.50 -13.26 -13.49
N SER A 167 2.99 -12.95 -12.29
CA SER A 167 2.29 -12.11 -11.32
C SER A 167 2.01 -10.70 -11.86
N PHE A 168 2.94 -10.10 -12.63
CA PHE A 168 2.71 -8.82 -13.30
C PHE A 168 1.68 -8.93 -14.43
N GLY A 169 1.65 -10.06 -15.14
CA GLY A 169 0.61 -10.37 -16.13
C GLY A 169 -0.79 -10.40 -15.50
N LEU A 170 -0.96 -11.19 -14.43
CA LEU A 170 -2.22 -11.29 -13.69
C LEU A 170 -2.64 -9.95 -13.05
N GLN A 171 -1.67 -9.17 -12.57
CA GLN A 171 -1.92 -7.83 -12.03
C GLN A 171 -2.37 -6.85 -13.13
N ARG A 172 -1.76 -6.88 -14.33
CA ARG A 172 -2.18 -6.05 -15.47
C ARG A 172 -3.62 -6.36 -15.90
N GLU A 173 -3.99 -7.64 -15.95
CA GLU A 173 -5.36 -8.06 -16.24
C GLU A 173 -6.34 -7.51 -15.19
N SER A 174 -5.98 -7.55 -13.91
CA SER A 174 -6.75 -6.94 -12.83
C SER A 174 -6.93 -5.43 -13.02
N LEU A 175 -5.88 -4.71 -13.42
CA LEU A 175 -5.95 -3.26 -13.67
C LEU A 175 -6.88 -2.92 -14.84
N VAL A 176 -6.83 -3.69 -15.92
CA VAL A 176 -7.75 -3.54 -17.05
C VAL A 176 -9.19 -3.84 -16.62
N GLY A 177 -9.40 -4.87 -15.80
CA GLY A 177 -10.71 -5.20 -15.22
C GLY A 177 -11.27 -4.11 -14.32
N ILE A 178 -10.43 -3.48 -13.49
CA ILE A 178 -10.81 -2.36 -12.63
C ILE A 178 -11.13 -1.11 -13.47
N GLN A 179 -10.29 -0.77 -14.45
CA GLN A 179 -10.55 0.35 -15.37
C GLN A 179 -11.88 0.18 -16.10
N ARG A 180 -12.19 -1.05 -16.54
CA ARG A 180 -13.47 -1.39 -17.16
C ARG A 180 -14.65 -1.24 -16.20
N ARG A 181 -14.50 -1.62 -14.92
CA ARG A 181 -15.53 -1.42 -13.89
C ARG A 181 -15.73 0.04 -13.50
N ILE A 182 -14.66 0.83 -13.42
CA ILE A 182 -14.74 2.27 -13.16
C ILE A 182 -15.44 2.98 -14.31
N THR A 183 -15.03 2.69 -15.54
CA THR A 183 -15.63 3.27 -16.76
C THR A 183 -17.09 2.81 -16.92
N GLY A 184 -17.37 1.53 -16.64
CA GLY A 184 -18.73 0.98 -16.66
C GLY A 184 -19.65 1.58 -15.59
N ALA A 185 -19.15 1.78 -14.37
CA ALA A 185 -19.89 2.45 -13.30
C ALA A 185 -20.14 3.93 -13.63
N ALA A 186 -19.20 4.61 -14.28
CA ALA A 186 -19.38 5.98 -14.76
C ALA A 186 -20.46 6.07 -15.86
N ALA A 187 -20.58 5.05 -16.72
CA ALA A 187 -21.63 4.97 -17.75
C ALA A 187 -23.01 4.58 -17.17
N GLN A 188 -23.05 3.96 -15.99
CA GLN A 188 -24.28 3.49 -15.34
C GLN A 188 -24.86 4.47 -14.32
N ILE A 189 -24.38 5.73 -14.27
CA ILE A 189 -25.01 6.83 -13.54
C ILE A 189 -25.81 7.73 -14.51
N PRO A 190 -27.05 7.37 -14.90
CA PRO A 190 -27.95 8.31 -15.54
C PRO A 190 -28.44 9.34 -14.50
N GLY A 191 -28.18 10.63 -14.74
CA GLY A 191 -28.89 11.70 -14.02
C GLY A 191 -28.05 12.80 -13.33
N ILE A 192 -26.71 12.78 -13.39
CA ILE A 192 -25.91 13.88 -12.81
C ILE A 192 -26.13 15.23 -13.54
N ASN A 193 -26.46 15.20 -14.83
CA ASN A 193 -26.80 16.42 -15.59
C ASN A 193 -28.14 17.06 -15.15
N GLY A 194 -29.10 16.26 -14.64
CA GLY A 194 -30.40 16.78 -14.16
C GLY A 194 -30.34 17.38 -12.75
N LEU A 195 -29.45 16.86 -11.90
CA LEU A 195 -29.25 17.37 -10.54
C LEU A 195 -28.50 18.71 -10.53
N MET A 196 -27.57 18.94 -11.46
CA MET A 196 -26.91 20.24 -11.66
C MET A 196 -27.91 21.36 -12.03
N GLN A 197 -28.89 21.09 -12.90
CA GLN A 197 -29.92 22.09 -13.25
C GLN A 197 -30.88 22.38 -12.08
N ARG A 198 -31.20 21.37 -11.26
CA ARG A 198 -32.04 21.56 -10.06
C ARG A 198 -31.34 22.37 -8.97
N ILE A 199 -30.02 22.20 -8.80
CA ILE A 199 -29.24 22.98 -7.82
C ILE A 199 -29.09 24.44 -8.26
N GLY A 200 -28.88 24.72 -9.56
CA GLY A 200 -28.84 26.10 -10.07
C GLY A 200 -30.14 26.89 -9.87
N SER A 201 -31.30 26.22 -9.95
CA SER A 201 -32.60 26.90 -9.76
C SER A 201 -32.92 27.29 -8.30
N LEU A 202 -32.23 26.70 -7.31
CA LEU A 202 -32.38 27.09 -5.90
C LEU A 202 -31.48 28.28 -5.55
N THR A 203 -30.30 28.38 -6.16
CA THR A 203 -29.38 29.51 -5.98
C THR A 203 -29.92 30.80 -6.63
N CYS A 204 -30.47 30.72 -7.86
CA CYS A 204 -31.09 31.89 -8.52
C CYS A 204 -32.37 32.42 -7.85
N ARG A 205 -33.00 31.65 -6.95
CA ARG A 205 -34.20 32.12 -6.22
C ARG A 205 -33.84 32.93 -4.97
N LEU A 206 -32.59 32.87 -4.50
CA LEU A 206 -32.15 33.57 -3.28
C LEU A 206 -31.45 34.91 -3.55
N GLU A 207 -31.26 35.33 -4.81
CA GLU A 207 -30.53 36.56 -5.16
C GLU A 207 -31.40 37.72 -5.71
N VAL A 208 -32.73 37.65 -5.62
CA VAL A 208 -33.60 38.76 -6.05
C VAL A 208 -34.46 39.25 -4.89
N VAL A 209 -33.87 40.12 -4.07
CA VAL A 209 -34.61 41.08 -3.23
C VAL A 209 -34.39 42.47 -3.83
N PRO A 210 -35.36 43.06 -4.56
CA PRO A 210 -35.27 44.46 -4.95
C PRO A 210 -35.68 45.36 -3.78
N LYS A 211 -34.77 46.25 -3.38
CA LYS A 211 -35.04 47.41 -2.52
C LYS A 211 -35.88 48.45 -3.26
N ASP A 212 -36.81 49.04 -2.52
CA ASP A 212 -37.42 50.37 -2.69
C ASP A 212 -38.11 50.74 -4.01
N SER A 213 -39.44 50.90 -3.94
CA SER A 213 -40.11 52.06 -4.54
C SER A 213 -41.38 52.41 -3.78
N ARG A 214 -41.36 53.62 -3.22
CA ARG A 214 -42.44 54.34 -2.54
C ARG A 214 -43.72 54.32 -3.38
N ALA A 215 -44.78 53.70 -2.87
CA ALA A 215 -46.15 53.96 -3.31
C ALA A 215 -46.85 54.82 -2.25
N VAL A 216 -47.27 56.00 -2.70
CA VAL A 216 -47.96 57.04 -1.95
C VAL A 216 -49.29 56.47 -1.39
N LEU A 217 -49.36 56.31 -0.08
CA LEU A 217 -50.58 55.94 0.64
C LEU A 217 -51.44 57.20 0.80
N SER A 218 -52.46 57.33 -0.05
CA SER A 218 -53.52 58.33 0.07
C SER A 218 -54.30 58.08 1.37
N ILE A 219 -54.10 58.96 2.36
CA ILE A 219 -54.87 59.03 3.60
C ILE A 219 -56.19 59.72 3.27
N ARG A 220 -57.30 58.97 3.28
CA ARG A 220 -58.65 59.55 3.42
C ARG A 220 -59.18 59.20 4.80
N PHE A 221 -58.92 60.12 5.73
CA PHE A 221 -59.50 60.14 7.06
C PHE A 221 -60.81 60.95 6.96
N GLN A 222 -61.96 60.31 7.13
CA GLN A 222 -63.18 61.03 7.49
C GLN A 222 -63.88 60.28 8.62
N SER A 223 -63.72 60.90 9.79
CA SER A 223 -64.41 60.79 11.07
C SER A 223 -65.71 59.99 11.14
N SER A 224 -65.67 59.03 12.07
CA SER A 224 -66.81 58.48 12.81
C SER A 224 -67.35 59.52 13.81
N VAL A 225 -68.68 59.70 13.86
CA VAL A 225 -69.42 60.10 15.06
C VAL A 225 -70.76 59.33 15.09
N PRO A 226 -71.14 58.67 16.19
CA PRO A 226 -72.37 57.88 16.29
C PRO A 226 -73.51 58.69 16.94
N LYS A 227 -74.77 58.35 16.63
CA LYS A 227 -75.95 58.68 17.47
C LYS A 227 -77.15 57.77 17.19
N SER A 228 -77.39 56.89 18.17
CA SER A 228 -78.67 56.54 18.83
C SER A 228 -79.96 56.26 18.05
N HIS A 229 -80.46 55.03 18.24
CA HIS A 229 -81.86 54.59 18.46
C HIS A 229 -83.04 55.51 18.08
N ALA A 230 -83.97 54.99 17.28
CA ALA A 230 -85.40 54.87 17.63
C ALA A 230 -86.21 54.08 16.58
N SER A 231 -87.19 53.35 17.08
CA SER A 231 -88.11 52.38 16.46
C SER A 231 -89.14 52.93 15.47
N ILE A 232 -89.90 52.01 14.83
CA ILE A 232 -91.33 52.02 14.36
C ILE A 232 -91.42 51.39 12.95
N VAL A 233 -91.87 50.14 12.79
CA VAL A 233 -93.25 49.58 12.79
C VAL A 233 -94.06 49.88 11.51
N SER A 234 -94.37 48.79 10.80
CA SER A 234 -95.56 48.44 10.00
C SER A 234 -96.26 49.47 9.10
N ARG A 235 -96.34 49.16 7.80
CA ARG A 235 -97.53 48.53 7.16
C ARG A 235 -97.22 48.10 5.73
#